data_AF-A0A941HKG5-F1
#
_entry.id   AF-A0A941HKG5-F1
#
_cell.length_a   1.000
_cell.length_b   1.000
_cell.length_c   1.000
_cell.angle_alpha   90.00
_cell.angle_beta   90.00
_cell.angle_gamma   90.00
#
_symmetry.space_group_name_H-M   'P 1'
#
loop_
_entity.id
_entity.type
_entity.pdbx_description
1 polymer ?
#
loop_
_entity_poly.entity_id
_entity_poly.type
_entity_poly.pdbx_seq_one_letter_code
_entity_poly.pdbx_strand_id
1 'polypeptide(L)'
;MDKYKLTLIGLVLSVFFYFTAITLELELFEKFIAFLASIEQFEVDEIIIPLLIFFVFLFIDTYRRSKKVEVENAKLNIYKAMLSSSHHILNNFVYQMDIFKLTAEDTPGFDAKILAFYEDIISNTSHQINSLSNLTTIDEYSIRSSVMMG
;
A
#
# COMPACT_ATOMS: atom_id res chain seq x y z
N MET A 1 3.86 -15.16 22.26
CA MET A 1 4.22 -14.55 23.57
C MET A 1 4.73 -13.11 23.42
N ASP A 2 4.70 -12.51 22.21
CA ASP A 2 5.24 -11.17 21.93
C ASP A 2 4.36 -9.99 22.36
N LYS A 3 3.08 -10.22 22.65
CA LYS A 3 2.10 -9.14 22.92
C LYS A 3 2.39 -8.35 24.21
N TYR A 4 3.17 -8.90 25.14
CA TYR A 4 3.46 -8.28 26.45
C TYR A 4 4.96 -8.08 26.72
N LYS A 5 5.82 -8.24 25.71
CA LYS A 5 7.27 -8.17 25.86
C LYS A 5 7.72 -6.81 26.44
N LEU A 6 7.13 -5.71 25.96
CA LEU A 6 7.42 -4.37 26.46
C LEU A 6 6.93 -4.15 27.90
N THR A 7 5.75 -4.67 28.24
CA THR A 7 5.20 -4.61 29.60
C THR A 7 6.09 -5.36 30.59
N LEU A 8 6.60 -6.54 30.20
CA LEU A 8 7.53 -7.32 31.02
C LEU A 8 8.86 -6.58 31.22
N ILE A 9 9.42 -5.99 30.15
CA ILE A 9 10.66 -5.18 30.24
C ILE A 9 10.43 -3.98 31.16
N GLY A 10 9.30 -3.28 31.02
CA GLY A 10 8.95 -2.17 31.90
C GLY A 10 8.81 -2.57 33.36
N LEU A 11 8.24 -3.75 33.63
CA LEU A 11 8.11 -4.29 34.98
C LEU A 11 9.46 -4.68 35.59
N VAL A 12 10.34 -5.30 34.82
CA VAL A 12 11.70 -5.63 35.27
C VAL A 12 12.48 -4.35 35.57
N LEU A 13 12.39 -3.35 34.69
CA LEU A 13 13.04 -2.04 34.90
C LEU A 13 12.50 -1.33 36.15
N SER A 14 11.18 -1.30 36.35
CA SER A 14 10.59 -0.61 37.50
C SER A 14 11.01 -1.23 38.82
N VAL A 15 11.00 -2.57 38.91
CA VAL A 15 11.47 -3.31 40.08
C VAL A 15 12.96 -3.05 40.32
N PHE A 16 13.78 -3.08 39.25
CA PHE A 16 15.22 -2.80 39.34
C PHE A 16 15.51 -1.38 39.85
N PHE A 17 14.85 -0.35 39.30
CA PHE A 17 15.01 1.02 39.75
C PHE A 17 14.56 1.22 41.20
N TYR A 18 13.45 0.61 41.59
CA TYR A 18 12.95 0.66 42.96
C TYR A 18 13.94 0.04 43.96
N PHE A 19 14.46 -1.15 43.64
CA PHE A 19 15.42 -1.85 44.50
C PHE A 19 16.73 -1.08 44.63
N THR A 20 17.20 -0.49 43.52
CA THR A 20 18.41 0.35 43.49
C THR A 20 18.21 1.63 44.31
N ALA A 21 17.04 2.26 44.23
CA ALA A 21 16.72 3.46 45.00
C ALA A 21 16.79 3.22 46.50
N ILE A 22 16.22 2.10 46.97
CA ILE A 22 16.24 1.72 48.39
C ILE A 22 17.66 1.36 48.86
N THR A 23 18.37 0.52 48.09
CA THR A 23 19.69 0.00 48.51
C THR A 23 20.74 1.11 48.60
N LEU A 24 20.62 2.14 47.76
CA LEU A 24 21.56 3.28 47.72
C LEU A 24 21.03 4.50 48.48
N GLU A 25 19.92 4.39 49.19
CA GLU A 25 19.23 5.50 49.88
C GLU A 25 19.08 6.73 48.99
N LEU A 26 18.82 6.49 47.70
CA LEU A 26 18.67 7.56 46.72
C LEU A 26 17.25 8.13 46.82
N GLU A 27 17.15 9.34 47.33
CA GLU A 27 15.96 10.19 47.22
C GLU A 27 15.78 10.66 45.77
N LEU A 28 15.52 9.70 44.86
CA LEU A 28 15.40 9.94 43.41
C LEU A 28 14.32 10.97 43.09
N PHE A 29 13.24 10.98 43.86
CA PHE A 29 12.17 11.95 43.71
C PHE A 29 12.65 13.37 44.03
N GLU A 30 13.36 13.56 45.14
CA GLU A 30 13.87 14.87 45.57
C GLU A 30 14.95 15.39 44.62
N LYS A 31 15.85 14.50 44.16
CA LYS A 31 16.82 14.82 43.10
C LYS A 31 16.14 15.19 41.79
N PHE A 32 15.04 14.54 41.44
CA PHE A 32 14.26 14.86 40.25
C PHE A 32 13.58 16.23 40.37
N ILE A 33 13.02 16.57 41.54
CA ILE A 33 12.46 17.90 41.81
C ILE A 33 13.55 18.98 41.74
N ALA A 34 14.71 18.75 42.36
CA ALA A 34 15.84 19.69 42.30
C ALA A 34 16.36 19.86 40.87
N PHE A 35 16.38 18.78 40.07
CA PHE A 35 16.71 18.83 38.65
C PHE A 35 15.69 19.64 37.85
N LEU A 36 14.39 19.43 38.05
CA LEU A 36 13.34 20.24 37.41
C LEU A 36 13.46 21.72 37.76
N ALA A 37 13.70 22.04 39.05
CA ALA A 37 13.92 23.41 39.49
C ALA A 37 15.19 24.02 38.85
N SER A 38 16.22 23.22 38.60
CA SER A 38 17.42 23.69 37.88
C SER A 38 17.14 23.97 36.39
N ILE A 39 16.21 23.25 35.76
CA ILE A 39 15.79 23.49 34.37
C ILE A 39 14.96 24.77 34.25
N GLU A 40 14.13 25.07 35.26
CA GLU A 40 13.33 26.30 35.33
C GLU A 40 14.21 27.56 35.28
N GLN A 41 15.42 27.52 35.87
CA GLN A 41 16.38 28.64 35.80
C GLN A 41 16.88 28.93 34.37
N PHE A 42 16.76 27.97 33.46
CA PHE A 42 17.20 28.11 32.07
C PHE A 42 16.06 28.51 31.12
N GLU A 43 14.85 28.80 31.64
CA GLU A 43 13.66 29.18 30.84
C GLU A 43 13.40 28.20 29.68
N VAL A 44 13.75 26.92 29.89
CA VAL A 44 13.72 25.89 28.85
C VAL A 44 12.28 25.61 28.41
N ASP A 45 11.30 25.92 29.25
CA ASP A 45 9.88 25.87 28.95
C ASP A 45 9.48 26.78 27.78
N GLU A 46 10.10 27.95 27.63
CA GLU A 46 9.84 28.88 26.52
C GLU A 46 10.22 28.27 25.16
N ILE A 47 11.23 27.40 25.14
CA ILE A 47 11.65 26.68 23.92
C ILE A 47 10.91 25.35 23.79
N ILE A 48 10.73 24.61 24.89
CA ILE A 48 10.10 23.28 24.88
C ILE A 48 8.66 23.36 24.38
N ILE A 49 7.87 24.35 24.80
CA ILE A 49 6.45 24.43 24.44
C ILE A 49 6.27 24.59 22.91
N PRO A 50 6.91 25.56 22.24
CA PRO A 50 6.89 25.65 20.77
C PRO A 50 7.40 24.39 20.06
N LEU A 51 8.46 23.77 20.60
CA LEU A 51 9.04 22.55 20.03
C LEU A 51 8.09 21.35 20.13
N LEU A 52 7.40 21.22 21.27
CA LEU A 52 6.39 20.20 21.50
C LEU A 52 5.21 20.38 20.54
N ILE A 53 4.72 21.62 20.39
CA ILE A 53 3.67 21.95 19.42
C ILE A 53 4.11 21.55 18.00
N PHE A 54 5.31 21.95 17.58
CA PHE A 54 5.86 21.59 16.28
C PHE A 54 5.91 20.07 16.08
N PHE A 55 6.43 19.32 17.07
CA PHE A 55 6.52 17.87 16.97
C PHE A 55 5.17 17.16 16.96
N VAL A 56 4.17 17.68 17.66
CA VAL A 56 2.80 17.14 17.60
C VAL A 56 2.25 17.27 16.18
N PHE A 57 2.37 18.45 15.56
CA PHE A 57 1.93 18.65 14.19
C PHE A 57 2.72 17.80 13.19
N LEU A 58 4.03 17.70 13.35
CA LEU A 58 4.89 16.82 12.54
C LEU A 58 4.45 15.36 12.64
N PHE A 59 4.14 14.89 13.86
CA PHE A 59 3.67 13.53 14.09
C PHE A 59 2.31 13.28 13.43
N ILE A 60 1.36 14.22 13.58
CA ILE A 60 0.04 14.15 12.94
C ILE A 60 0.19 14.09 11.42
N ASP A 61 0.99 14.96 10.82
CA ASP A 61 1.20 15.00 9.37
C ASP A 61 1.85 13.72 8.85
N THR A 62 2.85 13.22 9.56
CA THR A 62 3.53 11.96 9.21
C THR A 62 2.55 10.78 9.28
N TYR A 63 1.74 10.70 10.34
CA TYR A 63 0.74 9.66 10.50
C TYR A 63 -0.33 9.71 9.40
N ARG A 64 -0.85 10.90 9.09
CA ARG A 64 -1.83 11.10 8.01
C ARG A 64 -1.26 10.71 6.65
N ARG A 65 0.00 11.08 6.38
CA ARG A 65 0.68 10.74 5.13
C ARG A 65 0.87 9.23 4.99
N SER A 66 1.27 8.55 6.07
CA SER A 66 1.40 7.09 6.09
C SER A 66 0.08 6.40 5.76
N LYS A 67 -1.03 6.80 6.39
CA LYS A 67 -2.36 6.26 6.09
C LYS A 67 -2.77 6.50 4.63
N LYS A 68 -2.49 7.69 4.10
CA LYS A 68 -2.81 8.00 2.70
C LYS A 68 -2.05 7.08 1.75
N VAL A 69 -0.76 6.87 1.98
CA VAL A 69 0.07 5.97 1.16
C VAL A 69 -0.44 4.53 1.25
N GLU A 70 -0.82 4.06 2.44
CA GLU A 70 -1.39 2.72 2.62
C GLU A 70 -2.69 2.54 1.82
N VAL A 71 -3.60 3.51 1.88
CA VAL A 71 -4.87 3.49 1.13
C VAL A 71 -4.62 3.53 -0.38
N GLU A 72 -3.72 4.38 -0.86
CA GLU A 72 -3.39 4.45 -2.30
C GLU A 72 -2.73 3.14 -2.79
N ASN A 73 -1.85 2.54 -1.99
CA ASN A 73 -1.27 1.23 -2.30
C ASN A 73 -2.33 0.12 -2.32
N ALA A 74 -3.29 0.15 -1.38
CA ALA A 74 -4.39 -0.81 -1.37
C ALA A 74 -5.26 -0.68 -2.64
N LYS A 75 -5.60 0.56 -3.06
CA LYS A 75 -6.32 0.81 -4.32
C LYS A 75 -5.55 0.27 -5.53
N LEU A 76 -4.24 0.52 -5.58
CA LEU A 76 -3.38 0.05 -6.66
C LEU A 76 -3.32 -1.47 -6.73
N ASN A 77 -3.25 -2.15 -5.58
CA ASN A 77 -3.28 -3.61 -5.52
C ASN A 77 -4.62 -4.19 -5.99
N ILE A 78 -5.75 -3.59 -5.59
CA ILE A 78 -7.07 -3.99 -6.06
C ILE A 78 -7.17 -3.82 -7.58
N TYR A 79 -6.70 -2.70 -8.12
CA TYR A 79 -6.73 -2.44 -9.55
C TYR A 79 -5.87 -3.45 -10.34
N LYS A 80 -4.66 -3.77 -9.85
CA LYS A 80 -3.82 -4.83 -10.43
C LYS A 80 -4.52 -6.18 -10.43
N ALA A 81 -5.16 -6.55 -9.33
CA ALA A 81 -5.90 -7.81 -9.23
C ALA A 81 -7.09 -7.84 -10.21
N MET A 82 -7.81 -6.72 -10.35
CA MET A 82 -8.90 -6.57 -11.31
C MET A 82 -8.41 -6.72 -12.75
N LEU A 83 -7.34 -6.02 -13.13
CA LEU A 83 -6.72 -6.14 -14.46
C LEU A 83 -6.30 -7.57 -14.77
N SER A 84 -5.60 -8.22 -13.83
CA SER A 84 -5.19 -9.62 -13.98
C SER A 84 -6.39 -10.55 -14.15
N SER A 85 -7.48 -10.32 -13.41
CA SER A 85 -8.71 -11.10 -13.52
C SER A 85 -9.41 -10.87 -14.85
N SER A 86 -9.50 -9.61 -15.29
CA SER A 86 -10.02 -9.26 -16.62
C SER A 86 -9.20 -9.91 -17.73
N HIS A 87 -7.87 -9.90 -17.63
CA HIS A 87 -7.01 -10.59 -18.59
C HIS A 87 -7.34 -12.09 -18.66
N HIS A 88 -7.51 -12.77 -17.52
CA HIS A 88 -7.94 -14.16 -17.49
C HIS A 88 -9.32 -14.39 -18.14
N ILE A 89 -10.31 -13.55 -17.82
CA ILE A 89 -11.67 -13.66 -18.39
C ILE A 89 -11.63 -13.46 -19.90
N LEU A 90 -10.93 -12.43 -20.36
CA LEU A 90 -10.82 -12.09 -21.78
C LEU A 90 -10.06 -13.16 -22.56
N ASN A 91 -8.99 -13.73 -21.99
CA ASN A 91 -8.27 -14.81 -22.63
C ASN A 91 -9.14 -16.07 -22.77
N ASN A 92 -9.92 -16.41 -21.73
CA ASN A 92 -10.89 -17.50 -21.80
C ASN A 92 -11.95 -17.26 -22.88
N PHE A 93 -12.41 -16.01 -23.02
CA PHE A 93 -13.33 -15.63 -24.08
C PHE A 93 -12.71 -15.82 -25.47
N VAL A 94 -11.47 -15.36 -25.69
CA VAL A 94 -10.75 -15.58 -26.97
C VAL A 94 -10.68 -17.07 -27.31
N TYR A 95 -10.33 -17.93 -26.35
CA TYR A 95 -10.33 -19.38 -26.57
C TYR A 95 -11.71 -19.95 -26.96
N GLN A 96 -12.80 -19.46 -26.37
CA GLN A 96 -14.15 -19.88 -26.75
C GLN A 96 -14.50 -19.44 -28.17
N MET A 97 -14.06 -18.24 -28.55
CA MET A 97 -14.25 -17.74 -29.90
C MET A 97 -13.44 -18.58 -30.90
N ASP A 98 -12.22 -19.01 -30.59
CA ASP A 98 -11.47 -19.93 -31.45
C ASP A 98 -12.20 -21.27 -31.69
N ILE A 99 -12.89 -21.81 -30.69
CA ILE A 99 -13.75 -22.99 -30.86
C ILE A 99 -14.92 -22.69 -31.80
N PHE A 100 -15.54 -21.52 -31.66
CA PHE A 100 -16.60 -21.08 -32.58
C PHE A 100 -16.07 -20.99 -34.02
N LYS A 101 -14.87 -20.45 -34.21
CA LYS A 101 -14.20 -20.36 -35.51
C LYS A 101 -14.07 -21.73 -36.17
N LEU A 102 -13.51 -22.71 -35.43
CA LEU A 102 -13.35 -24.09 -35.92
C LEU A 102 -14.69 -24.69 -36.35
N THR A 103 -15.74 -24.46 -35.56
CA THR A 103 -17.09 -24.95 -35.88
C THR A 103 -17.66 -24.28 -37.14
N ALA A 104 -17.42 -22.98 -37.31
CA ALA A 104 -17.87 -22.21 -38.46
C ALA A 104 -17.14 -22.62 -39.75
N GLU A 105 -15.83 -22.90 -39.66
CA GLU A 105 -15.01 -23.42 -40.76
C GLU A 105 -15.50 -24.81 -41.25
N ASP A 106 -15.89 -25.67 -40.30
CA ASP A 106 -16.40 -27.00 -40.59
C ASP A 106 -17.87 -27.00 -41.06
N THR A 107 -18.57 -25.86 -41.02
CA THR A 107 -19.99 -25.75 -41.38
C THR A 107 -20.15 -25.47 -42.88
N PRO A 108 -20.76 -26.39 -43.66
CA PRO A 108 -20.96 -26.18 -45.09
C PRO A 108 -21.87 -24.98 -45.37
N GLY A 109 -21.43 -24.08 -46.25
CA GLY A 109 -22.19 -22.89 -46.64
C GLY A 109 -22.06 -21.69 -45.71
N PHE A 110 -21.18 -21.76 -44.70
CA PHE A 110 -20.85 -20.58 -43.87
C PHE A 110 -20.12 -19.50 -44.71
N ASP A 111 -20.46 -18.24 -44.50
CA ASP A 111 -19.90 -17.12 -45.29
C ASP A 111 -18.45 -16.83 -44.89
N ALA A 112 -17.53 -17.09 -45.82
CA ALA A 112 -16.09 -16.85 -45.64
C ALA A 112 -15.74 -15.38 -45.34
N LYS A 113 -16.55 -14.41 -45.80
CA LYS A 113 -16.32 -12.99 -45.49
C LYS A 113 -16.63 -12.67 -44.02
N ILE A 114 -17.66 -13.30 -43.46
CA ILE A 114 -18.00 -13.16 -42.04
C ILE A 114 -16.90 -13.78 -41.19
N LEU A 115 -16.35 -14.92 -41.61
CA LEU A 115 -15.25 -15.58 -40.93
C LEU A 115 -13.97 -14.71 -40.92
N ALA A 116 -13.62 -14.09 -42.06
CA ALA A 116 -12.48 -13.18 -42.15
C ALA A 116 -12.65 -11.93 -41.27
N PHE A 117 -13.86 -11.36 -41.23
CA PHE A 117 -14.16 -10.21 -40.36
C PHE A 117 -14.06 -10.59 -38.87
N TYR A 118 -14.51 -11.79 -38.53
CA TYR A 118 -14.38 -12.35 -37.19
C TYR A 118 -12.90 -12.51 -36.78
N GLU A 119 -12.05 -13.05 -37.64
CA GLU A 119 -10.61 -13.21 -37.36
C GLU A 119 -9.93 -11.87 -37.07
N ASP A 120 -10.24 -10.84 -37.86
CA ASP A 120 -9.68 -9.51 -37.70
C ASP A 120 -10.06 -8.90 -36.33
N ILE A 121 -11.33 -9.03 -35.92
CA ILE A 121 -11.80 -8.56 -34.61
C ILE A 121 -11.05 -9.27 -33.48
N ILE A 122 -10.92 -10.60 -33.54
CA ILE A 122 -10.28 -11.38 -32.46
C ILE A 122 -8.79 -11.10 -32.38
N SER A 123 -8.11 -10.97 -33.52
CA SER A 123 -6.69 -10.64 -33.59
C SER A 123 -6.41 -9.26 -32.99
N ASN A 124 -7.17 -8.24 -33.42
CA ASN A 124 -7.04 -6.88 -32.90
C ASN A 124 -7.36 -6.80 -31.41
N THR A 125 -8.43 -7.48 -30.96
CA THR A 125 -8.83 -7.52 -29.55
C THR A 125 -7.76 -8.19 -28.69
N SER A 126 -7.19 -9.31 -29.15
CA SER A 126 -6.12 -10.02 -28.44
C SER A 126 -4.86 -9.16 -28.31
N HIS A 127 -4.50 -8.41 -29.35
CA HIS A 127 -3.37 -7.47 -29.32
C HIS A 127 -3.59 -6.35 -28.29
N GLN A 128 -4.79 -5.76 -28.25
CA GLN A 128 -5.14 -4.71 -27.29
C GLN A 128 -5.12 -5.23 -25.85
N ILE A 129 -5.63 -6.45 -25.60
CA ILE A 129 -5.60 -7.09 -24.27
C ILE A 129 -4.16 -7.32 -23.80
N ASN A 130 -3.29 -7.82 -24.67
CA ASN A 130 -1.88 -8.04 -24.35
C ASN A 130 -1.11 -6.74 -24.12
N SER A 131 -1.46 -5.68 -24.83
CA SER A 131 -0.86 -4.35 -24.63
C SER A 131 -1.23 -3.76 -23.28
N LEU A 132 -2.49 -3.96 -22.84
CA LEU A 132 -2.98 -3.55 -21.52
C LEU A 132 -2.40 -4.38 -20.37
N SER A 133 -2.21 -5.68 -20.54
CA SER A 133 -1.72 -6.57 -19.47
C SER A 133 -0.24 -6.38 -19.15
N ASN A 134 0.55 -5.86 -20.09
CA ASN A 134 1.99 -5.64 -19.95
C ASN A 134 2.37 -4.24 -19.48
N LEU A 135 1.39 -3.42 -19.05
CA LEU A 135 1.66 -2.08 -18.52
C LEU A 135 2.45 -2.14 -17.19
N THR A 136 3.68 -1.64 -17.22
CA THR A 136 4.55 -1.52 -16.03
C THR A 136 4.15 -0.38 -15.10
N THR A 137 3.51 0.66 -15.63
CA THR A 137 2.97 1.79 -14.87
C THR A 137 1.46 1.90 -15.09
N ILE A 138 0.73 2.08 -14.00
CA ILE A 138 -0.73 2.25 -14.02
C ILE A 138 -0.99 3.74 -13.79
N ASP A 139 -1.14 4.48 -14.88
CA ASP A 139 -1.58 5.87 -14.89
C ASP A 139 -2.52 6.09 -16.09
N GLU A 140 -3.30 7.16 -16.05
CA GLU A 140 -4.33 7.40 -17.06
C GLU A 140 -3.75 7.50 -18.49
N TYR A 141 -2.54 8.05 -18.61
CA TYR A 141 -1.87 8.21 -19.88
C TYR A 141 -1.35 6.87 -20.41
N SER A 142 -0.73 6.04 -19.56
CA SER A 142 -0.25 4.72 -19.94
C SER A 142 -1.39 3.79 -20.39
N ILE A 143 -2.54 3.83 -19.70
CA ILE A 143 -3.72 3.03 -20.04
C ILE A 143 -4.36 3.49 -21.36
N ARG A 144 -4.49 4.80 -21.60
CA ARG A 144 -5.08 5.32 -22.84
C ARG A 144 -4.19 5.06 -24.05
N SER A 145 -2.88 5.23 -23.90
CA SER A 145 -1.92 5.05 -25.00
C SER A 145 -1.76 3.59 -25.42
N SER A 146 -1.86 2.62 -24.50
CA SER A 146 -1.75 1.20 -24.81
C SER A 146 -2.89 0.63 -25.66
N VAL A 147 -4.04 1.31 -25.71
CA VAL A 147 -5.22 0.86 -26.46
C VAL A 147 -5.36 1.60 -27.80
N MET A 148 -4.87 2.84 -27.90
CA MET A 148 -5.02 3.66 -29.10
C MET A 148 -3.90 3.52 -30.15
N MET A 149 -2.79 2.84 -29.83
CA MET A 149 -1.68 2.60 -30.78
C MET A 149 -1.71 1.19 -31.41
N GLY A 150 -2.72 0.38 -31.11
CA GLY A 150 -2.94 -0.95 -31.70
C GLY A 150 -3.87 -0.90 -32.89
#